data_AF-A0A7X8Z5R2-F1
#
_entry.id   AF-A0A7X8Z5R2-F1
#
_cell.length_a   1.000
_cell.length_b   1.000
_cell.length_c   1.000
_cell.angle_alpha   90.00
_cell.angle_beta   90.00
_cell.angle_gamma   90.00
#
_symmetry.space_group_name_H-M   'P 1'
#
loop_
_entity.id
_entity.type
_entity.pdbx_description
1 polymer ?
#
loop_
_entity_poly.entity_id
_entity_poly.type
_entity_poly.pdbx_seq_one_letter_code
_entity_poly.pdbx_strand_id
1 'polypeptide(L)' 'MFPVASEGWKEQILFRDYLNQNPDLAREYERLKLKLMNEFPGNRFQYTQHKASFIKSVLEKAKKEKGLLSEDNG' A
#
# COMPACT_ATOMS: atom_id res chain seq x y z
N MET A 1 11.66 1.70 10.20
CA MET A 1 10.85 0.67 10.88
C MET A 1 9.85 1.40 11.76
N PHE A 2 8.57 1.07 11.68
CA PHE A 2 7.55 1.72 12.50
C PHE A 2 7.51 1.08 13.90
N PRO A 3 7.29 1.85 14.99
CA PRO A 3 6.99 1.28 16.28
C PRO A 3 5.78 0.34 16.19
N VAL A 4 5.83 -0.78 16.91
CA VAL A 4 4.70 -1.72 17.00
C VAL A 4 3.46 -0.95 17.48
N ALA A 5 2.30 -1.25 16.90
CA ALA A 5 1.02 -0.58 17.14
C ALA A 5 0.91 0.90 16.73
N SER A 6 1.94 1.51 16.14
CA SER A 6 1.81 2.83 15.51
C SER A 6 0.90 2.78 14.29
N GLU A 7 0.41 3.94 13.84
CA GLU A 7 -0.48 4.02 12.68
C GLU A 7 0.16 3.43 11.42
N GLY A 8 1.43 3.74 11.17
CA GLY A 8 2.17 3.15 10.05
C GLY A 8 2.32 1.63 10.16
N TRP A 9 2.40 1.06 11.36
CA TRP A 9 2.38 -0.40 11.54
C TRP A 9 1.01 -0.99 11.22
N LYS A 10 -0.07 -0.37 11.70
CA LYS A 10 -1.46 -0.80 11.41
C LYS A 10 -1.76 -0.73 9.92
N GLU A 11 -1.31 0.32 9.23
CA GLU A 11 -1.46 0.46 7.79
C GLU A 11 -0.72 -0.66 7.03
N GLN A 12 0.49 -1.04 7.45
CA GLN A 12 1.19 -2.18 6.82
C GLN A 12 0.41 -3.49 6.95
N ILE A 13 -0.19 -3.73 8.13
CA ILE A 13 -1.03 -4.91 8.37
C ILE A 13 -2.31 -4.84 7.52
N LEU A 14 -2.99 -3.70 7.50
CA LEU A 14 -4.20 -3.49 6.70
C LEU A 14 -3.93 -3.69 5.21
N PHE A 15 -2.85 -3.11 4.69
CA PHE A 15 -2.45 -3.26 3.30
C PHE A 15 -2.21 -4.73 2.94
N ARG A 16 -1.45 -5.46 3.77
CA ARG A 16 -1.20 -6.90 3.58
C ARG A 16 -2.50 -7.69 3.54
N ASP A 17 -3.36 -7.49 4.53
CA ASP A 17 -4.60 -8.26 4.67
C ASP A 17 -5.56 -7.95 3.51
N TYR A 18 -5.58 -6.70 3.03
CA TYR A 18 -6.40 -6.31 1.89
C TYR A 18 -5.91 -6.92 0.58
N LEU A 19 -4.59 -6.96 0.33
CA LEU A 19 -4.05 -7.64 -0.84
C LEU A 19 -4.33 -9.14 -0.83
N ASN A 20 -4.25 -9.80 0.34
CA ASN A 20 -4.55 -11.23 0.46
C ASN A 20 -6.01 -11.56 0.12
N GLN A 21 -6.93 -10.62 0.35
CA GLN A 21 -8.35 -10.75 0.01
C GLN A 21 -8.67 -10.35 -1.43
N ASN A 22 -7.75 -9.66 -2.12
CA ASN A 22 -7.94 -9.13 -3.47
C ASN A 22 -6.83 -9.60 -4.42
N PRO A 23 -6.92 -10.84 -4.97
CA PRO A 23 -5.88 -11.42 -5.81
C PRO A 23 -5.51 -10.59 -7.04
N ASP A 24 -6.46 -9.86 -7.63
CA ASP A 24 -6.19 -8.99 -8.78
C ASP A 24 -5.31 -7.80 -8.40
N LEU A 25 -5.57 -7.17 -7.24
CA LEU A 25 -4.74 -6.08 -6.71
C LEU A 25 -3.36 -6.58 -6.30
N ALA A 26 -3.26 -7.79 -5.74
CA ALA A 26 -1.98 -8.42 -5.43
C ALA A 26 -1.12 -8.62 -6.69
N ARG A 27 -1.73 -9.10 -7.80
CA ARG A 27 -1.06 -9.23 -9.10
C ARG A 27 -0.66 -7.87 -9.69
N GLU A 28 -1.47 -6.84 -9.52
CA GLU A 28 -1.11 -5.48 -9.95
C GLU A 28 0.10 -4.94 -9.17
N TYR A 29 0.11 -5.16 -7.85
CA TYR A 29 1.22 -4.76 -7.00
C TYR A 29 2.52 -5.50 -7.34
N GLU A 30 2.43 -6.79 -7.65
CA GLU A 30 3.57 -7.58 -8.13
C GLU A 30 4.15 -7.02 -9.42
N ARG A 31 3.32 -6.77 -10.44
CA ARG A 31 3.75 -6.17 -11.71
C ARG A 31 4.42 -4.82 -11.50
N LEU A 32 3.85 -3.98 -10.61
CA LEU A 32 4.45 -2.70 -10.26
C LEU A 32 5.85 -2.88 -9.66
N LYS A 33 6.01 -3.79 -8.68
CA LYS A 33 7.32 -4.06 -8.06
C LYS A 33 8.34 -4.51 -9.10
N LEU A 34 7.98 -5.43 -9.99
CA LEU A 34 8.88 -5.92 -11.04
C LEU A 34 9.28 -4.79 -12.01
N LYS A 35 8.31 -3.97 -12.45
CA LYS A 35 8.60 -2.79 -13.28
C LYS A 35 9.59 -1.85 -12.60
N LEU A 36 9.34 -1.50 -11.34
CA LEU A 36 10.20 -0.56 -10.59
C LEU A 36 11.59 -1.13 -10.30
N MET A 37 11.72 -2.45 -10.10
CA MET A 37 13.03 -3.08 -9.95
C MET A 37 13.87 -2.95 -11.23
N ASN A 38 13.23 -3.08 -12.40
CA ASN A 38 13.88 -2.92 -13.69
C ASN A 38 14.19 -1.45 -14.01
N GLU A 39 13.30 -0.52 -13.63
CA GLU A 39 13.44 0.91 -13.90
C GLU A 39 14.46 1.60 -12.97
N PHE A 40 14.60 1.12 -11.73
CA PHE A 40 15.46 1.71 -10.71
C PHE A 40 16.46 0.71 -10.09
N PRO A 41 17.35 0.10 -10.90
CA PRO A 41 18.33 -0.85 -10.38
C PRO A 41 19.27 -0.16 -9.38
N GLY A 42 19.37 -0.71 -8.16
CA GLY A 42 20.21 -0.15 -7.10
C GLY A 42 19.67 1.15 -6.46
N ASN A 43 18.62 1.77 -7.00
CA ASN A 43 18.04 2.99 -6.44
C ASN A 43 16.80 2.70 -5.58
N ARG A 44 17.07 2.30 -4.33
CA ARG A 44 16.03 1.96 -3.34
C ARG A 44 15.11 3.13 -3.01
N PHE A 45 15.60 4.37 -3.09
CA PHE A 45 14.79 5.56 -2.83
C PHE A 45 13.69 5.69 -3.87
N GLN A 46 14.04 5.67 -5.16
CA GLN A 46 13.06 5.74 -6.24
C GLN A 46 12.10 4.55 -6.22
N TYR A 47 12.60 3.34 -5.99
CA TYR A 47 11.75 2.17 -5.81
C TYR A 47 10.68 2.34 -4.71
N THR A 48 11.04 3.01 -3.61
CA THR A 48 10.12 3.23 -2.48
C THR A 48 9.16 4.38 -2.72
N GLN A 49 9.61 5.46 -3.36
CA GLN A 49 8.77 6.60 -3.73
C GLN A 49 7.69 6.19 -4.72
N HIS A 50 8.07 5.48 -5.79
CA HIS A 50 7.13 5.16 -6.87
C HIS A 50 6.08 4.11 -6.49
N LYS A 51 6.29 3.29 -5.45
CA LYS A 51 5.26 2.40 -4.91
C LYS A 51 4.33 3.07 -3.89
N ALA A 52 4.68 4.24 -3.37
CA ALA A 52 3.95 4.89 -2.29
C ALA A 52 2.54 5.30 -2.71
N SER A 53 2.36 5.78 -3.95
CA SER A 53 1.06 6.14 -4.51
C SER A 53 0.11 4.94 -4.58
N PHE A 54 0.61 3.78 -5.02
CA PHE A 54 -0.14 2.54 -5.07
C PHE A 54 -0.52 2.05 -3.66
N ILE A 55 0.42 2.06 -2.71
CA ILE A 55 0.14 1.66 -1.33
C ILE A 55 -0.95 2.56 -0.72
N LYS A 56 -0.85 3.88 -0.94
CA LYS A 56 -1.86 4.84 -0.47
C LYS A 56 -3.23 4.55 -1.07
N SER A 57 -3.33 4.34 -2.39
CA SER A 57 -4.63 4.08 -3.04
C SER A 57 -5.29 2.79 -2.54
N VAL A 58 -4.51 1.74 -2.29
CA VAL A 58 -5.00 0.49 -1.72
C VAL A 58 -5.44 0.67 -0.26
N LEU A 59 -4.70 1.43 0.53
CA LEU A 59 -5.07 1.76 1.91
C LEU A 59 -6.40 2.53 1.97
N GLU A 60 -6.60 3.51 1.09
CA GLU A 60 -7.87 4.25 1.04
C GLU A 60 -9.05 3.33 0.68
N LYS A 61 -8.88 2.41 -0.30
CA LYS A 61 -9.89 1.40 -0.62
C LYS A 61 -10.19 0.50 0.59
N ALA A 62 -9.14 0.00 1.26
CA ALA A 62 -9.26 -0.87 2.41
C ALA A 62 -9.96 -0.18 3.60
N LYS A 63 -9.61 1.09 3.86
CA LYS A 63 -10.26 1.91 4.91
C LYS A 63 -11.73 2.16 4.57
N LYS A 64 -12.05 2.44 3.30
CA LYS A 64 -13.42 2.70 2.85
C LYS A 64 -14.30 1.47 3.02
N GLU A 65 -13.80 0.31 2.60
CA GLU A 65 -14.53 -0.96 2.70
C GLU A 65 -14.76 -1.39 4.16
N LYS A 66 -13.81 -1.10 5.06
CA LYS A 66 -13.97 -1.35 6.50
C LYS A 66 -14.80 -0.30 7.25
N GLY A 67 -15.29 0.75 6.57
CA GLY A 67 -15.98 1.87 7.22
C GLY A 67 -15.09 2.70 8.16
N LEU A 68 -13.77 2.68 7.92
CA LEU A 68 -12.78 3.43 8.71
C LEU A 68 -12.51 4.84 8.15
N LEU A 69 -13.06 5.18 7.00
CA LEU A 69 -13.17 6.55 6.51
C LEU A 69 -14.50 7.11 7.01
N SER A 70 -14.47 7.90 8.08
CA SER A 70 -15.55 8.82 8.37
C SER A 70 -15.59 9.88 7.27
N GLU A 71 -16.75 10.05 6.63
CA GLU A 71 -17.03 11.24 5.84
C GLU A 71 -16.94 12.43 6.80
N ASP A 72 -15.80 13.12 6.78
CA ASP A 72 -15.69 14.46 7.34
C ASP A 72 -16.59 15.35 6.46
N ASN A 73 -17.86 15.44 6.86
CA ASN A 73 -18.78 16.46 6.38
C ASN A 73 -18.27 17.80 6.93
N GLY A 74 -17.38 18.42 6.16
CA GLY A 74 -17.10 19.85 6.27
C GLY A 74 -18.27 20.69 5.80
#